data_AF-A0A9Q0Y3B9-F1
#
_entry.id   AF-A0A9Q0Y3B9-F1
#
_cell.length_a   1.000
_cell.length_b   1.000
_cell.length_c   1.000
_cell.angle_alpha   90.00
_cell.angle_beta   90.00
_cell.angle_gamma   90.00
#
_symmetry.space_group_name_H-M   'P 1'
#
loop_
_entity.id
_entity.type
_entity.pdbx_description
1 polymer ?
#
loop_
_entity_poly.entity_id
_entity_poly.type
_entity_poly.pdbx_seq_one_letter_code
_entity_poly.pdbx_strand_id
1 'polypeptide(L)'
;MIINGERKTLVLCLANAVSEDALGAVWFSSGNGSVLEPSNYGISQEEDGTFSAISHISISTQEFESWDTITCYVAQNQTSSNWSTSSLQISEENVDDPCLDESQGGQDQTFSPDIQQHNHFQVLLLLSARILLFKILLSDVLMTCCLIYKSET
;
A
#
# COMPACT_ATOMS: atom_id res chain seq x y z
N MET A 1 16.85 -1.20 -12.15
CA MET A 1 18.24 -1.41 -11.67
C MET A 1 19.12 -1.81 -12.85
N ILE A 2 20.44 -1.56 -12.83
CA ILE A 2 21.36 -2.09 -13.85
C ILE A 2 22.25 -3.15 -13.19
N ILE A 3 22.25 -4.37 -13.71
CA ILE A 3 23.09 -5.47 -13.25
C ILE A 3 23.92 -5.96 -14.44
N ASN A 4 25.25 -5.98 -14.31
CA ASN A 4 26.17 -6.42 -15.37
C ASN A 4 25.96 -5.71 -16.72
N GLY A 5 25.55 -4.42 -16.70
CA GLY A 5 25.30 -3.62 -17.90
C GLY A 5 23.91 -3.81 -18.52
N GLU A 6 23.08 -4.69 -17.96
CA GLU A 6 21.71 -4.93 -18.42
C GLU A 6 20.70 -4.25 -17.49
N ARG A 7 19.67 -3.62 -18.06
CA ARG A 7 18.56 -3.08 -17.26
C ARG A 7 17.70 -4.26 -16.77
N LYS A 8 17.53 -4.32 -15.45
CA LYS A 8 16.71 -5.31 -14.75
C LYS A 8 15.56 -4.60 -14.02
N THR A 9 14.40 -5.24 -14.07
CA THR A 9 13.22 -4.88 -13.30
C THR A 9 13.15 -5.78 -12.07
N LEU A 10 13.02 -5.17 -10.90
CA LEU A 10 12.86 -5.86 -9.63
C LEU A 10 11.38 -5.89 -9.27
N VAL A 11 10.83 -7.08 -9.02
CA VAL A 11 9.46 -7.23 -8.51
C VAL A 11 9.54 -7.79 -7.10
N LEU A 12 8.86 -7.14 -6.16
CA LEU A 12 8.75 -7.57 -4.77
C LEU A 12 7.33 -8.07 -4.49
N CYS A 13 7.23 -9.13 -3.68
CA CYS A 13 5.98 -9.57 -3.10
C CYS A 13 6.12 -9.63 -1.58
N LEU A 14 5.24 -8.91 -0.89
CA LEU A 14 5.09 -8.93 0.55
C LEU A 14 3.84 -9.73 0.89
N ALA A 15 4.03 -10.78 1.68
CA ALA A 15 2.98 -11.64 2.19
C ALA A 15 2.81 -11.40 3.69
N ASN A 16 1.63 -10.90 4.09
CA ASN A 16 1.30 -10.65 5.49
C ASN A 16 0.49 -11.81 6.07
N ALA A 17 0.52 -11.95 7.39
CA ALA A 17 -0.25 -12.95 8.14
C ALA A 17 -0.04 -14.39 7.65
N VAL A 18 1.21 -14.74 7.32
CA VAL A 18 1.59 -16.13 7.01
C VAL A 18 1.80 -16.93 8.29
N SER A 19 1.82 -18.26 8.18
CA SER A 19 2.21 -19.13 9.29
C SER A 19 3.73 -19.09 9.52
N GLU A 20 4.17 -19.29 10.76
CA GLU A 20 5.59 -19.33 11.14
C GLU A 20 6.38 -20.42 10.38
N ASP A 21 5.70 -21.48 9.97
CA ASP A 21 6.30 -22.63 9.28
C ASP A 21 6.23 -22.54 7.75
N ALA A 22 5.72 -21.46 7.18
CA ALA A 22 5.42 -21.31 5.75
C ALA A 22 6.69 -21.10 4.87
N LEU A 23 7.63 -22.05 4.91
CA LEU A 23 8.84 -22.04 4.09
C LEU A 23 8.48 -22.10 2.60
N GLY A 24 9.07 -21.21 1.80
CA GLY A 24 8.76 -21.14 0.37
C GLY A 24 7.31 -20.72 0.09
N ALA A 25 6.66 -20.02 1.02
CA ALA A 25 5.28 -19.57 0.86
C ALA A 25 5.05 -18.73 -0.39
N VAL A 26 6.07 -18.01 -0.87
CA VAL A 26 5.93 -17.03 -1.94
C VAL A 26 6.62 -17.50 -3.21
N TRP A 27 5.87 -17.58 -4.31
CA TRP A 27 6.41 -17.87 -5.64
C TRP A 27 5.76 -17.00 -6.71
N PHE A 28 6.36 -16.95 -7.89
CA PHE A 28 5.91 -16.10 -8.99
C PHE A 28 5.62 -16.92 -10.25
N SER A 29 4.68 -16.43 -11.05
CA SER A 29 4.52 -16.85 -12.44
C SER A 29 4.40 -15.68 -13.39
N SER A 30 4.92 -15.83 -14.59
CA SER A 30 4.68 -14.90 -15.71
C SER A 30 3.29 -15.14 -16.33
N GLY A 31 2.82 -14.21 -17.16
CA GLY A 31 1.52 -14.27 -17.82
C GLY A 31 1.34 -15.50 -18.73
N ASN A 32 2.44 -16.10 -19.20
CA ASN A 32 2.43 -17.36 -19.93
C ASN A 32 2.32 -18.62 -19.04
N GLY A 33 2.23 -18.46 -17.72
CA GLY A 33 2.12 -19.54 -16.74
C GLY A 33 3.44 -20.19 -16.33
N SER A 34 4.59 -19.68 -16.78
CA SER A 34 5.90 -20.21 -16.38
C SER A 34 6.19 -19.85 -14.92
N VAL A 35 6.68 -20.81 -14.15
CA VAL A 35 7.12 -20.59 -12.76
C VAL A 35 8.49 -19.91 -12.78
N LEU A 36 8.63 -18.86 -11.99
CA LEU A 36 9.86 -18.07 -11.89
C LEU A 36 10.52 -18.33 -10.55
N GLU A 37 11.84 -18.49 -10.55
CA GLU A 37 12.61 -18.79 -9.34
C GLU A 37 12.75 -17.53 -8.46
N PRO A 38 12.19 -17.54 -7.23
CA PRO A 38 12.27 -16.40 -6.33
C PRO A 38 13.53 -16.40 -5.46
N SER A 39 13.94 -15.20 -5.06
CA SER A 39 14.85 -14.99 -3.93
C SER A 39 14.05 -14.62 -2.68
N ASN A 40 13.95 -15.57 -1.75
CA ASN A 40 13.18 -15.43 -0.51
C ASN A 40 14.04 -14.86 0.62
N TYR A 41 13.49 -13.91 1.39
CA TYR A 41 14.14 -13.35 2.58
C TYR A 41 13.81 -14.11 3.88
N GLY A 42 12.90 -15.08 3.82
CA GLY A 42 12.44 -15.84 4.99
C GLY A 42 11.20 -15.23 5.63
N ILE A 43 10.87 -15.73 6.82
CA ILE A 43 9.70 -15.33 7.61
C ILE A 43 10.18 -14.45 8.77
N SER A 44 9.48 -13.33 8.99
CA SER A 44 9.75 -12.39 10.08
C SER A 44 8.50 -12.22 10.93
N GLN A 45 8.66 -12.13 12.25
CA GLN A 45 7.57 -11.77 13.15
C GLN A 45 7.39 -10.25 13.18
N GLU A 46 6.15 -9.79 13.15
CA GLU A 46 5.74 -8.40 13.25
C GLU A 46 5.37 -8.00 14.70
N GLU A 47 5.22 -6.70 14.96
CA GLU A 47 4.94 -6.17 16.30
C GLU A 47 3.60 -6.67 16.87
N ASP A 48 2.62 -6.91 16.02
CA ASP A 48 1.31 -7.47 16.39
C ASP A 48 1.34 -8.98 16.66
N GLY A 49 2.51 -9.61 16.53
CA GLY A 49 2.73 -11.04 16.71
C GLY A 49 2.39 -11.89 15.49
N THR A 50 1.93 -11.30 14.39
CA THR A 50 1.77 -12.00 13.10
C THR A 50 3.12 -12.22 12.42
N PHE A 51 3.14 -13.01 11.34
CA PHE A 51 4.35 -13.23 10.56
C PHE A 51 4.16 -12.73 9.13
N SER A 52 5.25 -12.21 8.55
CA SER A 52 5.33 -11.83 7.15
C SER A 52 6.49 -12.51 6.44
N ALA A 53 6.35 -12.63 5.13
CA ALA A 53 7.38 -13.17 4.24
C ALA A 53 7.59 -12.21 3.06
N ILE A 54 8.85 -12.00 2.70
CA ILE A 54 9.23 -11.18 1.55
C ILE A 54 9.96 -12.04 0.54
N SER A 55 9.58 -11.89 -0.73
CA SER A 55 10.23 -12.54 -1.84
C SER A 55 10.37 -11.58 -3.01
N HIS A 56 11.43 -11.76 -3.79
CA HIS A 56 11.65 -10.94 -4.98
C HIS A 56 12.20 -11.75 -6.14
N ILE A 57 12.05 -11.17 -7.33
CA ILE A 57 12.64 -11.66 -8.57
C ILE A 57 13.26 -10.50 -9.33
N SER A 58 14.35 -10.78 -10.05
CA SER A 58 15.03 -9.82 -10.92
C SER A 58 14.96 -10.32 -12.36
N ILE A 59 14.22 -9.60 -13.20
CA ILE A 59 13.95 -10.00 -14.59
C ILE A 59 14.60 -8.99 -15.54
N SER A 60 15.01 -9.42 -16.73
CA SER A 60 15.40 -8.48 -17.79
C SER A 60 14.27 -7.49 -18.05
N THR A 61 14.54 -6.19 -18.11
CA THR A 61 13.47 -5.23 -18.40
C THR A 61 12.82 -5.51 -19.77
N GLN A 62 13.61 -5.93 -20.76
CA GLN A 62 13.08 -6.30 -22.08
C GLN A 62 12.18 -7.55 -22.02
N GLU A 63 12.54 -8.55 -21.21
CA GLU A 63 11.71 -9.74 -21.01
C GLU A 63 10.44 -9.40 -20.22
N PHE A 64 10.56 -8.58 -19.18
CA PHE A 64 9.44 -8.14 -18.36
C PHE A 64 8.40 -7.36 -19.17
N GLU A 65 8.84 -6.45 -20.05
CA GLU A 65 7.97 -5.70 -20.97
C GLU A 65 7.26 -6.60 -21.99
N SER A 66 7.79 -7.80 -22.26
CA SER A 66 7.15 -8.77 -23.16
C SER A 66 6.03 -9.58 -22.49
N TRP A 67 5.84 -9.44 -21.17
CA TRP A 67 4.81 -10.15 -20.42
C TRP A 67 3.60 -9.27 -20.21
N ASP A 68 2.40 -9.86 -20.31
CA ASP A 68 1.16 -9.12 -20.03
C ASP A 68 0.94 -8.91 -18.53
N THR A 69 1.31 -9.90 -17.72
CA THR A 69 1.03 -9.92 -16.28
C THR A 69 2.11 -10.69 -15.55
N ILE A 70 2.34 -10.32 -14.29
CA ILE A 70 3.06 -11.15 -13.34
C ILE A 70 2.19 -11.44 -12.12
N THR A 71 2.19 -12.70 -11.67
CA THR A 71 1.39 -13.13 -10.51
C THR A 71 2.30 -13.63 -9.41
N CYS A 72 2.11 -13.08 -8.21
CA CYS A 72 2.64 -13.61 -6.97
C CYS A 72 1.59 -14.52 -6.32
N TYR A 73 2.04 -15.68 -5.86
CA TYR A 73 1.24 -16.64 -5.11
C TYR A 73 1.81 -16.78 -3.71
N VAL A 74 0.91 -16.89 -2.73
CA VAL A 74 1.26 -17.00 -1.32
C VAL A 74 0.52 -18.18 -0.69
N ALA A 75 1.25 -19.20 -0.23
CA ALA A 75 0.70 -20.27 0.59
C ALA A 75 0.59 -19.80 2.06
N GLN A 76 -0.56 -20.06 2.69
CA GLN A 76 -0.75 -19.68 4.09
C GLN A 76 -0.05 -20.65 5.07
N ASN A 77 0.11 -21.93 4.68
CA ASN A 77 0.91 -22.91 5.43
C ASN A 77 1.53 -23.95 4.47
N GLN A 78 2.45 -24.80 4.97
CA GLN A 78 3.17 -25.81 4.17
C GLN A 78 2.30 -26.88 3.48
N THR A 79 1.06 -27.07 3.94
CA THR A 79 0.15 -28.14 3.48
C THR A 79 -1.16 -27.61 2.90
N SER A 80 -1.35 -26.30 2.84
CA SER A 80 -2.63 -25.70 2.47
C SER A 80 -2.76 -25.69 0.96
N SER A 81 -3.88 -26.20 0.47
CA SER A 81 -4.33 -25.93 -0.91
C SER A 81 -4.91 -24.51 -1.06
N ASN A 82 -4.86 -23.69 0.00
CA ASN A 82 -5.39 -22.34 0.03
C ASN A 82 -4.25 -21.35 -0.23
N TRP A 83 -4.25 -20.80 -1.42
CA TRP A 83 -3.26 -19.86 -1.91
C TRP A 83 -3.95 -18.51 -2.17
N SER A 84 -3.34 -17.42 -1.73
CA SER A 84 -3.73 -16.08 -2.18
C SER A 84 -2.89 -15.67 -3.38
N THR A 85 -3.45 -14.86 -4.25
CA THR A 85 -2.75 -14.32 -5.43
C THR A 85 -2.85 -12.82 -5.51
N SER A 86 -1.77 -12.21 -5.97
CA SER A 86 -1.77 -10.82 -6.41
C SER A 86 -1.13 -10.75 -7.79
N SER A 87 -1.79 -10.07 -8.74
CA SER A 87 -1.31 -9.93 -10.11
C SER A 87 -1.05 -8.47 -10.43
N LEU A 88 0.13 -8.18 -10.96
CA LEU A 88 0.52 -6.86 -11.46
C LEU A 88 0.41 -6.88 -12.99
N GLN A 89 -0.42 -6.01 -13.53
CA GLN A 89 -0.53 -5.79 -14.97
C GLN A 89 0.64 -4.93 -15.44
N ILE A 90 1.30 -5.38 -16.51
CA ILE A 90 2.46 -4.70 -17.07
C ILE A 90 1.93 -3.86 -18.24
N SER A 91 1.65 -2.58 -17.96
CA SER A 91 1.27 -1.63 -19.01
C SER A 91 2.52 -1.02 -19.63
N GLU A 92 2.56 -0.85 -20.95
CA GLU A 92 3.60 -0.09 -21.66
C GLU A 92 3.66 1.39 -21.22
N GLU A 93 2.62 1.89 -20.54
CA GLU A 93 2.56 3.25 -20.01
C GLU A 93 3.08 3.28 -18.57
N ASN A 94 4.42 3.35 -18.40
CA ASN A 94 5.12 4.31 -17.52
C ASN A 94 6.63 3.96 -17.42
N VAL A 95 7.40 4.23 -18.47
CA VAL A 95 8.87 4.02 -18.48
C VAL A 95 9.64 5.28 -18.03
N ASP A 96 8.96 6.38 -17.66
CA ASP A 96 9.60 7.65 -17.32
C ASP A 96 9.10 8.29 -16.01
N ASP A 97 8.63 7.51 -15.03
CA ASP A 97 8.49 8.01 -13.67
C ASP A 97 9.75 7.64 -12.87
N PRO A 98 10.75 8.55 -12.75
CA PRO A 98 11.89 8.30 -11.87
C PRO A 98 11.33 8.09 -10.47
N CYS A 99 11.80 7.04 -9.78
CA CYS A 99 11.49 6.81 -8.37
C CYS A 99 11.54 8.15 -7.63
N LEU A 100 10.40 8.61 -7.10
CA LEU A 100 10.34 9.86 -6.34
C LEU A 100 11.32 9.73 -5.18
N ASP A 101 12.39 10.50 -5.25
CA ASP A 101 13.37 10.66 -4.18
C ASP A 101 12.62 11.23 -2.97
N GLU A 102 12.53 10.46 -1.88
CA GLU A 102 11.97 10.91 -0.60
C GLU A 102 12.93 11.88 0.10
N SER A 103 13.25 12.99 -0.58
CA SER A 103 14.06 14.06 -0.04
C SER A 103 13.57 15.44 -0.49
N GLN A 104 12.29 15.74 -0.25
CA GLN A 104 11.88 17.09 0.13
C GLN A 104 10.41 17.13 0.58
N GLY A 105 10.19 17.60 1.80
CA GLY A 105 8.86 17.94 2.27
C GLY A 105 8.28 19.12 1.50
N GLY A 106 6.95 19.11 1.35
CA GLY A 106 6.17 20.28 0.99
C GLY A 106 5.20 20.09 -0.19
N GLN A 107 3.96 19.74 0.17
CA GLN A 107 2.70 20.15 -0.47
C GLN A 107 2.35 19.71 -1.91
N ASP A 108 1.09 19.24 -1.99
CA ASP A 108 0.14 19.20 -3.11
C ASP A 108 0.21 18.08 -4.19
N GLN A 109 -0.78 17.15 -4.07
CA GLN A 109 -1.72 16.65 -5.11
C GLN A 109 -1.09 15.85 -6.30
N THR A 110 -1.45 14.60 -6.66
CA THR A 110 -2.79 14.03 -6.95
C THR A 110 -2.65 12.56 -7.41
N PHE A 111 -3.34 11.63 -6.72
CA PHE A 111 -4.03 10.37 -7.13
C PHE A 111 -3.39 9.19 -7.90
N SER A 112 -3.54 7.98 -7.33
CA SER A 112 -4.34 6.88 -7.94
C SER A 112 -4.84 5.84 -6.90
N PRO A 113 -5.93 5.09 -7.20
CA PRO A 113 -6.95 4.59 -6.27
C PRO A 113 -6.71 3.10 -5.91
N ASP A 114 -7.00 2.58 -4.73
CA ASP A 114 -8.35 2.16 -4.32
C ASP A 114 -8.46 1.90 -2.80
N ILE A 115 -7.38 2.07 -2.02
CA ILE A 115 -7.35 1.80 -0.57
C ILE A 115 -7.37 3.11 0.25
N GLN A 116 -7.00 4.25 -0.37
CA GLN A 116 -6.90 5.55 0.32
C GLN A 116 -8.25 6.24 0.57
N GLN A 117 -9.30 5.83 -0.14
CA GLN A 117 -10.57 6.56 -0.18
C GLN A 117 -11.39 6.46 1.11
N HIS A 118 -11.29 5.34 1.85
CA HIS A 118 -12.02 5.16 3.10
C HIS A 118 -11.46 6.05 4.24
N ASN A 119 -10.14 6.13 4.34
CA ASN A 119 -9.48 6.92 5.38
C ASN A 119 -9.65 8.43 5.15
N HIS A 120 -9.66 8.90 3.90
CA HIS A 120 -9.82 10.32 3.60
C HIS A 120 -11.23 10.83 3.94
N PHE A 121 -12.28 10.03 3.65
CA PHE A 121 -13.65 10.38 4.00
C PHE A 121 -13.84 10.45 5.53
N GLN A 122 -13.24 9.52 6.28
CA GLN A 122 -13.29 9.54 7.74
C GLN A 122 -12.57 10.77 8.32
N VAL A 123 -11.40 11.12 7.81
CA VAL A 123 -10.65 12.32 8.25
C VAL A 123 -11.43 13.61 7.97
N LEU A 124 -12.00 13.75 6.77
CA LEU A 124 -12.85 14.88 6.40
C LEU A 124 -14.12 14.97 7.27
N LEU A 125 -14.73 13.83 7.59
CA LEU A 125 -15.92 13.78 8.45
C LEU A 125 -15.58 14.17 9.89
N LEU A 126 -14.43 13.74 10.41
CA LEU A 126 -13.96 14.13 11.74
C LEU A 126 -13.61 15.62 11.80
N LEU A 127 -12.95 16.17 10.78
CA LEU A 127 -12.61 17.59 10.71
C LEU A 127 -13.87 18.45 10.61
N SER A 128 -14.82 18.08 9.75
CA SER A 128 -16.10 18.80 9.63
C SER A 128 -16.92 18.75 10.92
N ALA A 129 -16.99 17.58 11.59
CA ALA A 129 -17.64 17.45 12.90
C ALA A 129 -16.99 18.35 13.96
N ARG A 130 -15.64 18.41 14.02
CA ARG A 130 -14.90 19.30 14.94
C ARG A 130 -15.22 20.77 14.70
N ILE A 131 -15.28 21.20 13.43
CA ILE A 131 -15.60 22.59 13.06
C ILE A 131 -17.04 22.94 13.46
N LEU A 132 -17.99 22.03 13.22
CA LEU A 132 -19.40 22.23 13.60
C LEU A 132 -19.57 22.35 15.11
N LEU A 133 -18.95 21.47 15.89
CA LEU A 133 -18.99 21.55 17.36
C LEU A 133 -18.38 22.87 17.86
N PHE A 134 -17.26 23.30 17.29
CA PHE A 134 -16.65 24.58 17.64
C PHE A 134 -17.57 25.77 17.34
N LYS A 135 -18.25 25.76 16.19
CA LYS A 135 -19.26 26.79 15.84
C LYS A 135 -20.44 26.80 16.81
N ILE A 136 -20.95 25.64 17.22
CA ILE A 136 -22.06 25.54 18.17
C ILE A 136 -21.63 26.12 19.53
N LEU A 137 -20.45 25.75 20.03
CA LEU A 137 -19.91 26.28 21.28
C LEU A 137 -19.72 27.80 21.24
N LEU A 138 -19.18 28.34 20.15
CA LEU A 138 -19.07 29.79 19.96
C LEU A 138 -20.43 30.48 19.97
N SER A 139 -21.43 29.90 19.30
CA SER A 139 -22.78 30.43 19.29
C SER A 139 -23.41 30.43 20.68
N ASP A 140 -23.21 29.36 21.45
CA ASP A 140 -23.73 29.23 22.81
C ASP A 140 -23.12 30.27 23.77
N VAL A 141 -21.79 30.47 23.67
CA VAL A 141 -21.09 31.51 24.43
C VAL A 141 -21.59 32.90 24.05
N LEU A 142 -21.72 33.20 22.75
CA LEU A 142 -22.23 34.50 22.29
C LEU A 142 -23.67 34.75 22.75
N MET A 143 -24.54 33.74 22.68
CA MET A 143 -25.92 33.84 23.18
C MET A 143 -25.94 34.08 24.70
N THR A 144 -25.09 33.39 25.45
CA THR A 144 -24.95 33.60 26.90
C THR A 144 -24.46 35.01 27.21
N CYS A 145 -23.43 35.51 26.51
CA CYS A 145 -22.94 36.88 26.66
C CYS A 145 -24.02 37.92 26.33
N CYS A 146 -24.80 37.71 25.26
CA CYS A 146 -25.91 38.59 24.89
C CYS A 146 -27.02 38.63 25.95
N LEU A 147 -27.36 37.49 26.55
CA LEU A 147 -28.37 37.42 27.61
C LEU A 147 -27.88 38.12 28.89
N ILE A 148 -26.61 37.94 29.26
CA ILE A 148 -26.01 38.65 30.40
C ILE A 148 -25.99 40.16 30.14
N TYR A 149 -25.48 40.58 28.98
CA TYR A 149 -25.43 42.00 28.62
C TYR A 149 -26.82 42.65 28.62
N LYS A 150 -27.82 41.96 28.07
CA LYS A 150 -29.21 42.44 28.08
C LYS A 150 -29.86 42.43 29.48
N SER A 151 -29.37 41.61 30.41
CA SER A 151 -29.87 41.60 31.80
C SER A 151 -29.32 42.75 32.65
N GLU A 152 -28.24 43.40 32.20
CA GLU A 152 -27.56 44.49 32.91
C GLU A 152 -28.04 45.89 32.46
N THR A 153 -28.85 45.97 31.40
CA THR A 153 -29.56 47.18 30.93
C THR A 153 -31.05 47.12 31.25
#